data_AF-A0A3C0KRA7-F1
#
_entry.id   AF-A0A3C0KRA7-F1
#
_cell.length_a   1.000
_cell.length_b   1.000
_cell.length_c   1.000
_cell.angle_alpha   90.00
_cell.angle_beta   90.00
_cell.angle_gamma   90.00
#
_symmetry.space_group_name_H-M   'P 1'
#
loop_
_entity.id
_entity.type
_entity.pdbx_description
1 polymer ?
#
loop_
_entity_poly.entity_id
_entity_poly.type
_entity_poly.pdbx_seq_one_letter_code
_entity_poly.pdbx_strand_id
1 'polypeptide(L)'
;MSKFKKQKTRGHESPKLLPSEFLEQKAAADLDQQNYRRAKEWLKELCKRNKELYLPRLVACYQSLAQQMLEKGQLQEAKTVFEQIRLLTGRSVDGLIEAQSLTIADDYRAAAAVLVRRYGDGRTNRTAGDIAPAAADGRALADALVIACEDIPELQGNHPDLQRELLAVRTALDHLCAERFTDAQNEVKVIGRHSIFADWRLFIKGLCAFYAGDDAKALEALQRFGQDSLLFRAARPFIHIITDGATPFAKDEAKEPLLVDICRILHRTELDHVLPRAEYLWRMGRHADSF
;
A
#
# COMPACT_ATOMS: atom_id res chain seq x y z
N MET A 1 -59.12 2.68 21.22
CA MET A 1 -58.11 2.71 22.31
C MET A 1 -57.19 1.52 22.17
N SER A 2 -55.90 1.71 21.89
CA SER A 2 -54.78 1.07 22.61
C SER A 2 -53.46 1.50 21.97
N LYS A 3 -52.51 1.91 22.81
CA LYS A 3 -51.31 2.67 22.47
C LYS A 3 -50.17 1.74 22.05
N PHE A 4 -49.58 1.97 20.88
CA PHE A 4 -48.30 1.37 20.50
C PHE A 4 -47.19 1.94 21.39
N LYS A 5 -46.59 1.05 22.19
CA LYS A 5 -45.48 1.32 23.10
C LYS A 5 -44.20 1.54 22.29
N LYS A 6 -43.79 2.80 22.14
CA LYS A 6 -42.47 3.20 21.61
C LYS A 6 -41.37 2.53 22.45
N GLN A 7 -40.63 1.58 21.86
CA GLN A 7 -39.35 1.10 22.41
C GLN A 7 -38.34 2.25 22.35
N LYS A 8 -37.95 2.71 23.54
CA LYS A 8 -36.94 3.74 23.76
C LYS A 8 -35.55 3.15 23.46
N THR A 9 -34.89 3.76 22.49
CA THR A 9 -33.43 3.86 22.27
C THR A 9 -32.55 3.39 23.41
N ARG A 10 -31.70 2.39 23.13
CA ARG A 10 -30.51 2.02 23.93
C ARG A 10 -29.69 3.28 24.24
N GLY A 11 -29.55 3.59 25.52
CA GLY A 11 -28.77 4.72 25.99
C GLY A 11 -27.30 4.54 25.64
N HIS A 12 -26.70 5.61 25.10
CA HIS A 12 -25.25 5.78 25.09
C HIS A 12 -24.76 5.78 26.55
N GLU A 13 -24.21 4.66 27.02
CA GLU A 13 -23.54 4.59 28.33
C GLU A 13 -22.37 5.55 28.32
N SER A 14 -22.50 6.63 29.09
CA SER A 14 -21.54 7.74 29.07
C SER A 14 -20.23 7.30 29.76
N PRO A 15 -19.07 7.41 29.09
CA PRO A 15 -17.76 6.95 29.59
C PRO A 15 -17.30 7.50 30.95
N LYS A 16 -17.95 8.54 31.45
CA LYS A 16 -17.52 9.32 32.63
C LYS A 16 -17.72 8.60 33.96
N LEU A 17 -18.58 7.57 34.03
CA LEU A 17 -19.01 6.96 35.30
C LEU A 17 -18.51 5.52 35.51
N LEU A 18 -17.70 4.98 34.60
CA LEU A 18 -17.28 3.57 34.66
C LEU A 18 -15.92 3.39 35.37
N PRO A 19 -15.72 2.29 36.14
CA PRO A 19 -14.42 1.93 36.72
C PRO A 19 -13.33 1.81 35.64
N SER A 20 -12.08 2.08 35.99
CA SER A 20 -10.94 2.03 35.06
C SER A 20 -10.80 0.65 34.41
N GLU A 21 -10.97 -0.43 35.17
CA GLU A 21 -10.90 -1.81 34.65
C GLU A 21 -11.98 -2.11 33.61
N PHE A 22 -13.18 -1.57 33.78
CA PHE A 22 -14.28 -1.76 32.83
C PHE A 22 -14.09 -0.93 31.56
N LEU A 23 -13.48 0.27 31.69
CA LEU A 23 -13.07 1.08 30.55
C LEU A 23 -11.94 0.41 29.76
N GLU A 24 -10.99 -0.25 30.43
CA GLU A 24 -9.92 -1.01 29.77
C GLU A 24 -10.47 -2.23 29.02
N GLN A 25 -11.37 -3.01 29.63
CA GLN A 25 -12.00 -4.16 28.98
C GLN A 25 -12.82 -3.74 27.76
N LYS A 26 -13.59 -2.65 27.85
CA LYS A 26 -14.33 -2.11 26.69
C LYS A 26 -13.41 -1.57 25.61
N ALA A 27 -12.33 -0.87 25.98
CA ALA A 27 -11.33 -0.40 25.02
C ALA A 27 -10.65 -1.56 24.30
N ALA A 28 -10.26 -2.63 25.01
CA ALA A 28 -9.67 -3.83 24.42
C ALA A 28 -10.65 -4.53 23.47
N ALA A 29 -11.90 -4.74 23.90
CA ALA A 29 -12.93 -5.37 23.06
C ALA A 29 -13.24 -4.56 21.79
N ASP A 30 -13.29 -3.22 21.88
CA ASP A 30 -13.49 -2.36 20.70
C ASP A 30 -12.25 -2.30 19.80
N LEU A 31 -11.03 -2.45 20.34
CA LEU A 31 -9.81 -2.58 19.55
C LEU A 31 -9.75 -3.92 18.80
N ASP A 32 -10.12 -5.02 19.46
CA ASP A 32 -10.20 -6.36 18.86
C ASP A 32 -11.24 -6.41 17.73
N GLN A 33 -12.34 -5.66 17.89
CA GLN A 33 -13.38 -5.52 16.86
C GLN A 33 -13.04 -4.47 15.78
N GLN A 34 -11.84 -3.88 15.80
CA GLN A 34 -11.43 -2.80 14.88
C GLN A 34 -12.35 -1.58 14.89
N ASN A 35 -13.08 -1.37 15.99
CA ASN A 35 -13.99 -0.24 16.21
C ASN A 35 -13.23 0.96 16.79
N TYR A 36 -12.20 1.43 16.08
CA TYR A 36 -11.25 2.44 16.57
C TYR A 36 -11.90 3.77 16.98
N ARG A 37 -13.02 4.16 16.35
CA ARG A 37 -13.76 5.38 16.71
C ARG A 37 -14.31 5.33 18.14
N ARG A 38 -14.82 4.18 18.58
CA ARG A 38 -15.32 3.96 19.94
C ARG A 38 -14.19 3.70 20.93
N ALA A 39 -13.21 2.88 20.55
CA ALA A 39 -12.01 2.64 21.34
C ALA A 39 -11.30 3.95 21.76
N LYS A 40 -11.22 4.93 20.84
CA LYS A 40 -10.68 6.27 21.11
C LYS A 40 -11.39 7.00 22.24
N GLU A 41 -12.72 6.89 22.34
CA GLU A 41 -13.50 7.58 23.37
C GLU A 41 -13.21 7.00 24.77
N TRP A 42 -13.11 5.68 24.88
CA TRP A 42 -12.73 5.00 26.12
C TRP A 42 -11.29 5.34 26.54
N LEU A 43 -10.35 5.30 25.58
CA LEU A 43 -8.94 5.60 25.83
C LEU A 43 -8.70 7.07 26.20
N LYS A 44 -9.51 8.01 25.70
CA LYS A 44 -9.45 9.42 26.11
C LYS A 44 -9.83 9.61 27.58
N GLU A 45 -10.86 8.93 28.07
CA GLU A 45 -11.22 9.01 29.48
C GLU A 45 -10.18 8.33 30.38
N LEU A 46 -9.58 7.21 29.92
CA LEU A 46 -8.47 6.57 30.62
C LEU A 46 -7.24 7.50 30.69
N CYS A 47 -6.90 8.20 29.61
CA CYS A 47 -5.80 9.17 29.58
C CYS A 47 -6.01 10.36 30.53
N LYS A 48 -7.26 10.76 30.81
CA LYS A 48 -7.54 11.80 31.82
C LYS A 48 -7.23 11.34 33.24
N ARG A 49 -7.31 10.03 33.50
CA ARG A 49 -7.05 9.44 34.82
C ARG A 49 -5.56 9.13 35.01
N ASN A 50 -4.93 8.52 34.01
CA ASN A 50 -3.49 8.25 34.00
C ASN A 50 -2.90 8.49 32.61
N LYS A 51 -2.34 9.67 32.40
CA LYS A 51 -1.81 10.07 31.09
C LYS A 51 -0.64 9.18 30.67
N GLU A 52 0.28 8.85 31.56
CA GLU A 52 1.52 8.16 31.22
C GLU A 52 1.28 6.71 30.76
N LEU A 53 0.35 6.02 31.41
CA LEU A 53 0.07 4.61 31.11
C LEU A 53 -0.78 4.42 29.83
N TYR A 54 -1.70 5.34 29.56
CA TYR A 54 -2.66 5.18 28.45
C TYR A 54 -2.34 6.00 27.20
N LEU A 55 -1.44 6.99 27.28
CA LEU A 55 -1.03 7.77 26.12
C LEU A 55 -0.46 6.89 24.98
N PRO A 56 0.43 5.92 25.23
CA PRO A 56 0.92 5.03 24.16
C PRO A 56 -0.21 4.23 23.50
N ARG A 57 -1.16 3.71 24.30
CA ARG A 57 -2.33 2.96 23.79
C ARG A 57 -3.27 3.84 22.97
N LEU A 58 -3.47 5.09 23.39
CA LEU A 58 -4.27 6.07 22.65
C LEU A 58 -3.61 6.42 21.32
N VAL A 59 -2.28 6.62 21.30
CA VAL A 59 -1.52 6.88 20.07
C VAL A 59 -1.62 5.71 19.11
N ALA A 60 -1.45 4.47 19.57
CA ALA A 60 -1.64 3.27 18.75
C ALA A 60 -3.05 3.19 18.16
N CYS A 61 -4.09 3.51 18.97
CA CYS A 61 -5.47 3.56 18.48
C CYS A 61 -5.68 4.63 17.38
N TYR A 62 -5.07 5.81 17.54
CA TYR A 62 -5.11 6.85 16.51
C TYR A 62 -4.34 6.44 15.24
N GLN A 63 -3.20 5.75 15.37
CA GLN A 63 -2.45 5.22 14.24
C GLN A 63 -3.28 4.20 13.45
N SER A 64 -3.90 3.23 14.12
CA SER A 64 -4.79 2.25 13.47
C SER A 64 -6.02 2.90 12.84
N LEU A 65 -6.61 3.92 13.48
CA LEU A 65 -7.70 4.70 12.89
C LEU A 65 -7.28 5.40 11.60
N ALA A 66 -6.08 6.02 11.60
CA ALA A 66 -5.58 6.70 10.43
C ALA A 66 -5.28 5.71 9.29
N GLN A 67 -4.68 4.56 9.60
CA GLN A 67 -4.47 3.48 8.62
C GLN A 67 -5.80 3.04 7.99
N GLN A 68 -6.83 2.81 8.80
CA GLN A 68 -8.16 2.45 8.29
C GLN A 68 -8.77 3.54 7.39
N MET A 69 -8.50 4.82 7.66
CA MET A 69 -8.94 5.94 6.82
C MET A 69 -8.17 5.98 5.50
N LEU A 70 -6.86 5.72 5.52
CA LEU A 70 -6.02 5.64 4.32
C LEU A 70 -6.43 4.47 3.42
N GLU A 71 -6.70 3.30 3.98
CA GLU A 71 -7.23 2.13 3.24
C GLU A 71 -8.55 2.44 2.54
N LYS A 72 -9.36 3.36 3.09
CA LYS A 72 -10.62 3.84 2.50
C LYS A 72 -10.45 5.05 1.58
N GLY A 73 -9.22 5.51 1.33
CA GLY A 73 -8.93 6.70 0.52
C GLY A 73 -9.34 8.04 1.18
N GLN A 74 -9.66 8.04 2.47
CA GLN A 74 -10.12 9.23 3.20
C GLN A 74 -8.94 10.09 3.69
N LEU A 75 -8.15 10.62 2.75
CA LEU A 75 -6.90 11.33 3.04
C LEU A 75 -7.08 12.54 3.99
N GLN A 76 -8.14 13.32 3.82
CA GLN A 76 -8.39 14.49 4.66
C GLN A 76 -8.72 14.11 6.11
N GLU A 77 -9.52 13.05 6.32
CA GLU A 77 -9.81 12.55 7.66
C GLU A 77 -8.54 12.01 8.33
N ALA A 78 -7.69 11.29 7.58
CA ALA A 78 -6.40 10.81 8.10
C ALA A 78 -5.48 11.96 8.53
N LYS A 79 -5.39 13.05 7.75
CA LYS A 79 -4.61 14.25 8.11
C LYS A 79 -5.07 14.87 9.42
N THR A 80 -6.39 14.95 9.66
CA THR A 80 -6.90 15.44 10.96
C THR A 80 -6.45 14.55 12.11
N VAL A 81 -6.40 13.23 11.90
CA VAL A 81 -5.91 12.29 12.92
C VAL A 81 -4.41 12.48 13.17
N PHE A 82 -3.62 12.73 12.13
CA PHE A 82 -2.18 13.01 12.26
C PHE A 82 -1.89 14.26 13.10
N GLU A 83 -2.64 15.33 12.87
CA GLU A 83 -2.54 16.55 13.69
C GLU A 83 -2.86 16.26 15.16
N GLN A 84 -3.86 15.42 15.44
CA GLN A 84 -4.19 15.02 16.81
C GLN A 84 -3.06 14.21 17.46
N ILE A 85 -2.42 13.29 16.73
CA ILE A 85 -1.25 12.55 17.22
C ILE A 85 -0.11 13.53 17.53
N ARG A 86 0.14 14.49 16.65
CA ARG A 86 1.17 15.52 16.82
C ARG A 86 0.90 16.41 18.03
N LEU A 87 -0.34 16.82 18.25
CA LEU A 87 -0.75 17.60 19.43
C LEU A 87 -0.59 16.81 20.74
N LEU A 88 -0.83 15.50 20.74
CA LEU A 88 -0.77 14.65 21.93
C LEU A 88 0.66 14.25 22.33
N THR A 89 1.53 14.04 21.34
CA THR A 89 2.88 13.46 21.54
C THR A 89 4.01 14.45 21.31
N GLY A 90 3.74 15.56 20.61
CA GLY A 90 4.77 16.47 20.09
C GLY A 90 5.63 15.86 18.97
N ARG A 91 5.34 14.64 18.52
CA ARG A 91 6.11 13.90 17.51
C ARG A 91 5.29 13.71 16.23
N SER A 92 5.97 13.45 15.11
CA SER A 92 5.29 13.03 13.88
C SER A 92 4.66 11.65 14.07
N VAL A 93 3.73 11.33 13.19
CA VAL A 93 3.09 10.01 13.10
C VAL A 93 4.14 8.97 12.72
N ASP A 94 3.82 7.69 12.88
CA ASP A 94 4.67 6.62 12.38
C ASP A 94 5.02 6.84 10.90
N GLY A 95 6.31 6.75 10.57
CA GLY A 95 6.81 7.10 9.24
C GLY A 95 6.24 6.25 8.10
N LEU A 96 5.76 5.03 8.34
CA LEU A 96 5.08 4.25 7.29
C LEU A 96 3.72 4.82 6.96
N ILE A 97 2.96 5.22 7.99
CA ILE A 97 1.63 5.81 7.81
C ILE A 97 1.76 7.18 7.15
N GLU A 98 2.78 7.94 7.52
CA GLU A 98 3.12 9.22 6.87
C GLU A 98 3.46 8.99 5.38
N ALA A 99 4.36 8.05 5.08
CA ALA A 99 4.72 7.71 3.70
C ALA A 99 3.52 7.21 2.89
N GLN A 100 2.68 6.34 3.45
CA GLN A 100 1.46 5.86 2.78
C GLN A 100 0.50 7.00 2.45
N SER A 101 0.36 7.99 3.34
CA SER A 101 -0.48 9.17 3.08
C SER A 101 0.06 10.03 1.94
N LEU A 102 1.39 10.13 1.81
CA LEU A 102 2.05 10.86 0.73
C LEU A 102 1.93 10.12 -0.59
N THR A 103 2.06 8.78 -0.58
CA THR A 103 1.78 7.92 -1.74
C THR A 103 0.35 8.08 -2.23
N ILE A 104 -0.65 8.13 -1.33
CA ILE A 104 -2.07 8.37 -1.70
C ILE A 104 -2.28 9.79 -2.26
N ALA A 105 -1.44 10.75 -1.85
CA ALA A 105 -1.45 12.11 -2.37
C ALA A 105 -0.63 12.29 -3.65
N ASP A 106 -0.12 11.21 -4.24
CA ASP A 106 0.80 11.17 -5.38
C ASP A 106 2.13 11.94 -5.17
N ASP A 107 2.51 12.22 -3.92
CA ASP A 107 3.80 12.81 -3.56
C ASP A 107 4.83 11.71 -3.22
N TYR A 108 5.22 10.96 -4.26
CA TYR A 108 6.13 9.83 -4.13
C TYR A 108 7.53 10.24 -3.68
N ARG A 109 7.97 11.46 -4.03
CA ARG A 109 9.27 12.01 -3.60
C ARG A 109 9.30 12.21 -2.08
N ALA A 110 8.29 12.87 -1.53
CA ALA A 110 8.20 13.06 -0.09
C ALA A 110 8.01 11.71 0.64
N ALA A 111 7.20 10.80 0.09
CA ALA A 111 7.03 9.46 0.64
C ALA A 111 8.36 8.70 0.74
N ALA A 112 9.16 8.74 -0.33
CA ALA A 112 10.46 8.10 -0.37
C ALA A 112 11.44 8.73 0.62
N ALA A 113 11.48 10.06 0.75
CA ALA A 113 12.34 10.75 1.72
C ALA A 113 12.04 10.34 3.17
N VAL A 114 10.75 10.21 3.54
CA VAL A 114 10.33 9.72 4.86
C VAL A 114 10.80 8.28 5.09
N LEU A 115 10.64 7.41 4.10
CA LEU A 115 11.05 6.00 4.19
C LEU A 115 12.57 5.84 4.27
N VAL A 116 13.35 6.66 3.56
CA VAL A 116 14.82 6.66 3.64
C VAL A 116 15.28 7.03 5.04
N ARG A 117 14.69 8.06 5.65
CA ARG A 117 15.02 8.47 7.04
C ARG A 117 14.73 7.34 8.03
N ARG A 118 13.53 6.75 7.95
CA ARG A 118 13.13 5.60 8.78
C ARG A 118 14.08 4.41 8.59
N TYR A 119 14.48 4.13 7.37
CA TYR A 119 15.37 3.01 7.05
C TYR A 119 16.77 3.20 7.69
N GLY A 120 17.29 4.42 7.69
CA GLY A 120 18.52 4.79 8.39
C GLY A 120 18.41 4.59 9.91
N ASP A 121 17.36 5.14 10.53
CA ASP A 121 17.12 5.07 11.98
C ASP A 121 16.88 3.62 12.47
N GLY A 122 16.23 2.80 11.65
CA GLY A 122 15.99 1.38 11.92
C GLY A 122 17.24 0.50 11.84
N ARG A 123 18.35 1.02 11.31
CA ARG A 123 19.64 0.30 11.25
C ARG A 123 20.52 0.59 12.47
N THR A 124 20.39 1.78 13.07
CA THR A 124 21.15 2.18 14.27
C THR A 124 20.57 1.59 15.56
N ASN A 125 19.27 1.27 15.61
CA ASN A 125 18.58 0.76 16.81
C ASN A 125 18.33 -0.76 16.81
N ARG A 126 18.93 -1.53 15.90
CA ARG A 126 18.67 -2.98 15.79
C ARG A 126 19.42 -3.80 16.86
N THR A 127 18.71 -4.22 17.90
CA THR A 127 19.05 -5.43 18.67
C THR A 127 18.60 -6.67 17.89
N ALA A 128 19.37 -7.76 17.98
CA ALA A 128 19.37 -8.94 17.09
C ALA A 128 18.08 -9.82 17.02
N GLY A 129 16.90 -9.32 17.41
CA GLY A 129 15.65 -10.09 17.49
C GLY A 129 14.50 -9.69 16.55
N ASP A 130 14.46 -8.45 16.02
CA ASP A 130 13.31 -7.95 15.23
C ASP A 130 13.57 -8.05 13.73
N ILE A 131 13.27 -9.22 13.13
CA ILE A 131 13.54 -9.51 11.72
C ILE A 131 12.28 -9.33 10.84
N ALA A 132 11.07 -9.31 11.40
CA ALA A 132 9.82 -9.39 10.62
C ALA A 132 9.36 -8.08 9.91
N PRO A 133 9.42 -6.87 10.51
CA PRO A 133 8.94 -5.66 9.81
C PRO A 133 9.91 -5.11 8.75
N ALA A 134 11.19 -5.51 8.80
CA ALA A 134 12.22 -4.97 7.92
C ALA A 134 12.03 -5.30 6.42
N ALA A 135 11.39 -6.43 6.10
CA ALA A 135 11.18 -6.84 4.71
C ALA A 135 10.02 -6.07 4.04
N ALA A 136 8.92 -5.82 4.78
CA ALA A 136 7.80 -5.03 4.29
C ALA A 136 8.19 -3.55 4.13
N ASP A 137 8.89 -2.99 5.13
CA ASP A 137 9.42 -1.62 5.08
C ASP A 137 10.42 -1.45 3.91
N GLY A 138 11.26 -2.45 3.66
CA GLY A 138 12.19 -2.46 2.54
C GLY A 138 11.50 -2.47 1.17
N ARG A 139 10.43 -3.26 1.00
CA ARG A 139 9.64 -3.28 -0.24
C ARG A 139 8.94 -1.94 -0.50
N ALA A 140 8.29 -1.39 0.53
CA ALA A 140 7.62 -0.09 0.42
C ALA A 140 8.62 1.02 0.06
N LEU A 141 9.82 0.99 0.64
CA LEU A 141 10.90 1.89 0.27
C LEU A 141 11.33 1.71 -1.19
N ALA A 142 11.57 0.46 -1.63
CA ALA A 142 11.98 0.19 -3.00
C ALA A 142 10.95 0.70 -4.02
N ASP A 143 9.66 0.41 -3.79
CA ASP A 143 8.57 0.88 -4.64
C ASP A 143 8.52 2.41 -4.70
N ALA A 144 8.58 3.09 -3.54
CA ALA A 144 8.56 4.56 -3.49
C ALA A 144 9.77 5.17 -4.21
N LEU A 145 10.98 4.61 -4.05
CA LEU A 145 12.20 5.08 -4.71
C LEU A 145 12.16 4.95 -6.23
N VAL A 146 11.63 3.83 -6.73
CA VAL A 146 11.53 3.57 -8.17
C VAL A 146 10.45 4.46 -8.79
N ILE A 147 9.26 4.53 -8.17
CA ILE A 147 8.11 5.29 -8.68
C ILE A 147 8.35 6.79 -8.64
N ALA A 148 9.02 7.30 -7.60
CA ALA A 148 9.34 8.72 -7.52
C ALA A 148 10.14 9.20 -8.73
N CYS A 149 10.94 8.31 -9.36
CA CYS A 149 11.75 8.61 -10.56
C CYS A 149 12.65 9.85 -10.45
N GLU A 150 12.86 10.38 -9.24
CA GLU A 150 13.63 11.57 -8.95
C GLU A 150 14.86 11.24 -8.10
N ASP A 151 15.87 12.10 -8.12
CA ASP A 151 17.01 11.98 -7.21
C ASP A 151 16.61 12.36 -5.79
N ILE A 152 17.01 11.53 -4.83
CA ILE A 152 16.77 11.73 -3.40
C ILE A 152 18.12 11.97 -2.74
N PRO A 153 18.47 13.23 -2.40
CA PRO A 153 19.77 13.58 -1.85
C PRO A 153 20.14 12.79 -0.60
N GLU A 154 19.16 12.52 0.28
CA GLU A 154 19.38 11.74 1.50
C GLU A 154 19.83 10.29 1.23
N LEU A 155 19.45 9.72 0.08
CA LEU A 155 19.86 8.36 -0.31
C LEU A 155 21.32 8.35 -0.79
N GLN A 156 21.71 9.33 -1.60
CA GLN A 156 23.06 9.45 -2.15
C GLN A 156 24.13 9.58 -1.07
N GLY A 157 23.86 10.40 -0.04
CA GLY A 157 24.81 10.62 1.05
C GLY A 157 24.91 9.45 2.04
N ASN A 158 23.78 8.82 2.39
CA ASN A 158 23.73 7.87 3.51
C ASN A 158 23.81 6.40 3.06
N HIS A 159 23.40 6.08 1.83
CA HIS A 159 23.25 4.71 1.36
C HIS A 159 23.71 4.54 -0.10
N PRO A 160 25.03 4.64 -0.38
CA PRO A 160 25.57 4.56 -1.74
C PRO A 160 25.27 3.23 -2.46
N ASP A 161 25.21 2.12 -1.71
CA ASP A 161 24.85 0.82 -2.27
C ASP A 161 23.40 0.80 -2.80
N LEU A 162 22.47 1.38 -2.03
CA LEU A 162 21.06 1.47 -2.45
C LEU A 162 20.89 2.43 -3.63
N GLN A 163 21.65 3.53 -3.65
CA GLN A 163 21.65 4.44 -4.80
C GLN A 163 22.12 3.73 -6.08
N ARG A 164 23.18 2.92 -5.98
CA ARG A 164 23.69 2.14 -7.13
C ARG A 164 22.66 1.14 -7.63
N GLU A 165 22.01 0.40 -6.74
CA GLU A 165 20.96 -0.55 -7.13
C GLU A 165 19.72 0.14 -7.70
N LEU A 166 19.32 1.30 -7.15
CA LEU A 166 18.23 2.12 -7.68
C LEU A 166 18.53 2.60 -9.11
N LEU A 167 19.75 3.09 -9.35
CA LEU A 167 20.18 3.48 -10.69
C LEU A 167 20.13 2.29 -11.65
N ALA A 168 20.59 1.11 -11.24
CA ALA A 168 20.50 -0.10 -12.06
C ALA A 168 19.04 -0.46 -12.42
N VAL A 169 18.10 -0.31 -11.49
CA VAL A 169 16.67 -0.51 -11.78
C VAL A 169 16.17 0.51 -12.80
N ARG A 170 16.45 1.80 -12.61
CA ARG A 170 16.01 2.88 -13.52
C ARG A 170 16.58 2.68 -14.92
N THR A 171 17.89 2.48 -15.04
CA THR A 171 18.55 2.23 -16.33
C THR A 171 18.00 0.98 -17.01
N ALA A 172 17.71 -0.09 -16.26
CA ALA A 172 17.11 -1.29 -16.83
C ALA A 172 15.69 -1.05 -17.38
N LEU A 173 14.89 -0.23 -16.70
CA LEU A 173 13.57 0.18 -17.21
C LEU A 173 13.70 1.04 -18.47
N ASP A 174 14.66 1.95 -18.53
CA ASP A 174 14.94 2.74 -19.75
C ASP A 174 15.35 1.84 -20.93
N HIS A 175 16.20 0.83 -20.68
CA HIS A 175 16.55 -0.17 -21.67
C HIS A 175 15.34 -0.98 -22.14
N LEU A 176 14.44 -1.33 -21.24
CA LEU A 176 13.21 -2.05 -21.55
C LEU A 176 12.29 -1.23 -22.46
N CYS A 177 12.08 0.05 -22.13
CA CYS A 177 11.32 0.97 -22.98
C CYS A 177 11.98 1.19 -24.35
N ALA A 178 13.30 1.07 -24.44
CA ALA A 178 14.05 1.13 -25.69
C ALA A 178 14.19 -0.23 -26.40
N GLU A 179 13.45 -1.26 -25.99
CA GLU A 179 13.48 -2.64 -26.54
C GLU A 179 14.87 -3.33 -26.47
N ARG A 180 15.78 -2.82 -25.62
CA ARG A 180 17.12 -3.37 -25.39
C ARG A 180 17.11 -4.37 -24.24
N PHE A 181 16.40 -5.48 -24.41
CA PHE A 181 16.14 -6.45 -23.32
C PHE A 181 17.41 -7.12 -22.76
N THR A 182 18.43 -7.33 -23.60
CA THR A 182 19.72 -7.91 -23.15
C THR A 182 20.46 -6.97 -22.20
N ASP A 183 20.43 -5.66 -22.50
CA ASP A 183 21.07 -4.63 -21.70
C ASP A 183 20.33 -4.47 -20.38
N ALA A 184 18.99 -4.42 -20.41
CA ALA A 184 18.15 -4.39 -19.21
C ALA A 184 18.46 -5.56 -18.25
N GLN A 185 18.64 -6.77 -18.79
CA GLN A 185 19.02 -7.93 -17.99
C GLN A 185 20.44 -7.85 -17.41
N ASN A 186 21.36 -7.17 -18.09
CA ASN A 186 22.73 -6.99 -17.61
C ASN A 186 22.77 -5.99 -16.46
N GLU A 187 22.04 -4.88 -16.55
CA GLU A 187 21.98 -3.85 -15.50
C GLU A 187 21.49 -4.43 -14.16
N VAL A 188 20.42 -5.22 -14.19
CA VAL A 188 19.84 -5.79 -12.95
C VAL A 188 20.67 -6.90 -12.31
N LYS A 189 21.79 -7.35 -12.92
CA LYS A 189 22.69 -8.36 -12.30
C LYS A 189 23.39 -7.85 -11.05
N VAL A 190 23.60 -6.53 -10.97
CA VAL A 190 24.25 -5.89 -9.81
C VAL A 190 23.40 -6.02 -8.55
N ILE A 191 22.07 -6.18 -8.70
CA ILE A 191 21.13 -6.25 -7.58
C ILE A 191 21.22 -7.63 -6.91
N GLY A 192 21.55 -7.61 -5.62
CA GLY A 192 21.69 -8.81 -4.79
C GLY A 192 20.37 -9.55 -4.54
N ARG A 193 20.45 -10.83 -4.16
CA ARG A 193 19.26 -11.65 -3.81
C ARG A 193 18.54 -11.17 -2.54
N HIS A 194 19.26 -10.52 -1.63
CA HIS A 194 18.74 -9.97 -0.37
C HIS A 194 18.57 -8.45 -0.41
N SER A 195 18.67 -7.85 -1.61
CA SER A 195 18.41 -6.42 -1.81
C SER A 195 16.92 -6.11 -1.61
N ILE A 196 16.61 -4.89 -1.18
CA ILE A 196 15.23 -4.38 -1.19
C ILE A 196 14.65 -4.29 -2.61
N PHE A 197 15.51 -4.21 -3.63
CA PHE A 197 15.16 -4.18 -5.05
C PHE A 197 15.08 -5.58 -5.69
N ALA A 198 15.19 -6.66 -4.92
CA ALA A 198 15.14 -8.03 -5.45
C ALA A 198 13.82 -8.32 -6.21
N ASP A 199 12.70 -7.79 -5.71
CA ASP A 199 11.40 -7.95 -6.34
C ASP A 199 11.33 -7.15 -7.67
N TRP A 200 11.88 -5.93 -7.72
CA TRP A 200 12.02 -5.14 -8.95
C TRP A 200 12.91 -5.82 -9.99
N ARG A 201 14.03 -6.42 -9.56
CA ARG A 201 14.88 -7.24 -10.43
C ARG A 201 14.13 -8.40 -11.04
N LEU A 202 13.30 -9.09 -10.24
CA LEU A 202 12.49 -10.22 -10.74
C LEU A 202 11.43 -9.73 -11.73
N PHE A 203 10.79 -8.59 -11.44
CA PHE A 203 9.78 -7.97 -12.29
C PHE A 203 10.36 -7.61 -13.67
N ILE A 204 11.49 -6.92 -13.71
CA ILE A 204 12.18 -6.55 -14.97
C ILE A 204 12.55 -7.80 -15.78
N LYS A 205 13.02 -8.87 -15.13
CA LYS A 205 13.30 -10.14 -15.81
C LYS A 205 12.05 -10.76 -16.42
N GLY A 206 10.93 -10.73 -15.70
CA GLY A 206 9.64 -11.21 -16.19
C GLY A 206 9.19 -10.44 -17.43
N LEU A 207 9.28 -9.10 -17.40
CA LEU A 207 8.95 -8.27 -18.56
C LEU A 207 9.89 -8.53 -19.75
N CYS A 208 11.19 -8.65 -19.53
CA CYS A 208 12.13 -9.00 -20.61
C CYS A 208 11.82 -10.36 -21.24
N ALA A 209 11.42 -11.35 -20.44
CA ALA A 209 11.02 -12.67 -20.93
C ALA A 209 9.72 -12.60 -21.75
N PHE A 210 8.74 -11.82 -21.29
CA PHE A 210 7.48 -11.58 -22.00
C PHE A 210 7.73 -11.00 -23.39
N TYR A 211 8.49 -9.91 -23.49
CA TYR A 211 8.79 -9.30 -24.79
C TYR A 211 9.71 -10.14 -25.69
N ALA A 212 10.47 -11.07 -25.11
CA ALA A 212 11.25 -12.04 -25.88
C ALA A 212 10.41 -13.25 -26.35
N GLY A 213 9.13 -13.34 -25.98
CA GLY A 213 8.23 -14.46 -26.32
C GLY A 213 8.44 -15.72 -25.48
N ASP A 214 9.12 -15.62 -24.32
CA ASP A 214 9.31 -16.73 -23.38
C ASP A 214 8.27 -16.66 -22.25
N ASP A 215 7.05 -17.03 -22.61
CA ASP A 215 5.87 -16.97 -21.73
C ASP A 215 6.03 -17.77 -20.44
N ALA A 216 6.70 -18.94 -20.50
CA ALA A 216 6.91 -19.78 -19.33
C ALA A 216 7.79 -19.08 -18.28
N LYS A 217 8.91 -18.49 -18.72
CA LYS A 217 9.79 -17.73 -17.81
C LYS A 217 9.15 -16.43 -17.34
N ALA A 218 8.41 -15.76 -18.22
CA ALA A 218 7.68 -14.55 -17.85
C ALA A 218 6.68 -14.86 -16.73
N LEU A 219 5.89 -15.91 -16.88
CA LEU A 219 4.89 -16.33 -15.90
C LEU A 219 5.53 -16.73 -14.56
N GLU A 220 6.62 -17.52 -14.59
CA GLU A 220 7.35 -17.92 -13.38
C GLU A 220 7.85 -16.71 -12.58
N ALA A 221 8.33 -15.67 -13.27
CA ALA A 221 8.82 -14.46 -12.63
C ALA A 221 7.68 -13.57 -12.10
N LEU A 222 6.63 -13.38 -12.91
CA LEU A 222 5.57 -12.41 -12.65
C LEU A 222 4.55 -12.89 -11.59
N GLN A 223 4.38 -14.20 -11.40
CA GLN A 223 3.45 -14.76 -10.40
C GLN A 223 3.99 -14.81 -8.97
N ARG A 224 5.28 -14.51 -8.77
CA ARG A 224 5.94 -14.64 -7.46
C ARG A 224 5.60 -13.54 -6.47
N PHE A 225 4.96 -12.47 -6.91
CA PHE A 225 4.60 -11.34 -6.05
C PHE A 225 3.34 -11.63 -5.23
N GLY A 226 3.27 -11.12 -4.00
CA GLY A 226 2.06 -11.18 -3.18
C GLY A 226 0.94 -10.32 -3.77
N GLN A 227 -0.33 -10.73 -3.59
CA GLN A 227 -1.48 -10.09 -4.25
C GLN A 227 -1.63 -8.59 -3.95
N ASP A 228 -1.20 -8.15 -2.76
CA ASP A 228 -1.26 -6.74 -2.34
C ASP A 228 -0.08 -5.90 -2.86
N SER A 229 0.92 -6.53 -3.50
CA SER A 229 2.10 -5.84 -4.00
C SER A 229 1.77 -4.94 -5.19
N LEU A 230 2.45 -3.79 -5.26
CA LEU A 230 2.39 -2.93 -6.43
C LEU A 230 2.87 -3.64 -7.70
N LEU A 231 3.97 -4.40 -7.59
CA LEU A 231 4.53 -5.16 -8.71
C LEU A 231 3.60 -6.27 -9.17
N PHE A 232 2.86 -6.90 -8.25
CA PHE A 232 1.81 -7.84 -8.64
C PHE A 232 0.77 -7.11 -9.50
N ARG A 233 0.21 -5.99 -9.01
CA ARG A 233 -0.78 -5.21 -9.76
C ARG A 233 -0.28 -4.80 -11.16
N ALA A 234 0.97 -4.35 -11.27
CA ALA A 234 1.59 -4.00 -12.55
C ALA A 234 1.85 -5.21 -13.46
N ALA A 235 2.10 -6.40 -12.90
CA ALA A 235 2.32 -7.64 -13.64
C ALA A 235 1.03 -8.26 -14.22
N ARG A 236 -0.13 -7.93 -13.65
CA ARG A 236 -1.40 -8.59 -13.97
C ARG A 236 -1.79 -8.55 -15.45
N PRO A 237 -1.71 -7.41 -16.16
CA PRO A 237 -2.02 -7.38 -17.59
C PRO A 237 -1.19 -8.39 -18.39
N PHE A 238 0.10 -8.50 -18.10
CA PHE A 238 1.02 -9.44 -18.76
C PHE A 238 0.65 -10.90 -18.46
N ILE A 239 0.39 -11.22 -17.20
CA ILE A 239 -0.05 -12.57 -16.79
C ILE A 239 -1.36 -12.95 -17.49
N HIS A 240 -2.30 -12.00 -17.60
CA HIS A 240 -3.57 -12.23 -18.27
C HIS A 240 -3.39 -12.53 -19.76
N ILE A 241 -2.51 -11.78 -20.45
CA ILE A 241 -2.17 -12.00 -21.85
C ILE A 241 -1.52 -13.39 -22.04
N ILE A 242 -0.52 -13.75 -21.24
CA ILE A 242 0.19 -15.04 -21.33
C ILE A 242 -0.77 -16.23 -21.13
N THR A 243 -1.76 -16.07 -20.26
CA THR A 243 -2.69 -17.16 -19.92
C THR A 243 -3.95 -17.19 -20.79
N ASP A 244 -4.00 -16.40 -21.88
CA ASP A 244 -5.18 -16.26 -22.75
C ASP A 244 -6.48 -15.98 -21.98
N GLY A 245 -6.39 -15.23 -20.88
CA GLY A 245 -7.53 -14.93 -20.02
C GLY A 245 -8.09 -16.13 -19.24
N ALA A 246 -7.35 -17.25 -19.15
CA ALA A 246 -7.76 -18.42 -18.36
C ALA A 246 -7.84 -18.14 -16.85
N THR A 247 -7.26 -17.04 -16.36
CA THR A 247 -7.47 -16.57 -14.99
C THR A 247 -8.76 -15.75 -14.93
N PRO A 248 -9.83 -16.27 -14.29
CA PRO A 248 -11.08 -15.52 -14.16
C PRO A 248 -10.85 -14.30 -13.27
N PHE A 249 -11.39 -13.16 -13.71
CA PHE A 249 -11.40 -11.94 -12.93
C PHE A 249 -12.11 -12.15 -11.58
N ALA A 250 -11.55 -11.59 -10.50
CA ALA A 250 -12.24 -11.57 -9.22
C ALA A 250 -13.55 -10.77 -9.35
N LYS A 251 -14.63 -11.23 -8.68
CA LYS A 251 -15.97 -10.62 -8.81
C LYS A 251 -16.01 -9.15 -8.37
N ASP A 252 -15.17 -8.79 -7.41
CA ASP A 252 -15.14 -7.47 -6.75
C ASP A 252 -14.15 -6.49 -7.37
N GLU A 253 -13.49 -6.88 -8.47
CA GLU A 253 -12.42 -6.08 -9.04
C GLU A 253 -12.89 -5.21 -10.20
N ALA A 254 -12.42 -3.96 -10.21
CA ALA A 254 -12.61 -3.07 -11.34
C ALA A 254 -11.85 -3.66 -12.54
N LYS A 255 -12.57 -4.28 -13.47
CA LYS A 255 -12.01 -4.84 -14.71
C LYS A 255 -11.57 -3.77 -15.69
N GLU A 256 -12.10 -2.54 -15.54
CA GLU A 256 -11.88 -1.47 -16.51
C GLU A 256 -10.41 -1.03 -16.60
N PRO A 257 -9.69 -0.72 -15.50
CA PRO A 257 -8.29 -0.34 -15.57
C PRO A 257 -7.40 -1.45 -16.13
N LEU A 258 -7.68 -2.71 -15.78
CA LEU A 258 -6.93 -3.86 -16.28
C LEU A 258 -7.07 -4.03 -17.81
N LEU A 259 -8.29 -3.88 -18.34
CA LEU A 259 -8.54 -3.96 -19.77
C LEU A 259 -7.89 -2.80 -20.54
N VAL A 260 -7.88 -1.58 -19.96
CA VAL A 260 -7.13 -0.43 -20.50
C VAL A 260 -5.65 -0.79 -20.61
N ASP A 261 -5.05 -1.35 -19.55
CA ASP A 261 -3.63 -1.69 -19.53
C ASP A 261 -3.28 -2.80 -20.53
N ILE A 262 -4.13 -3.82 -20.67
CA ILE A 262 -3.99 -4.86 -21.69
C ILE A 262 -4.01 -4.25 -23.10
N CYS A 263 -4.95 -3.35 -23.38
CA CYS A 263 -5.04 -2.68 -24.68
C CYS A 263 -3.75 -1.90 -24.99
N ARG A 264 -3.18 -1.21 -23.99
CA ARG A 264 -1.93 -0.47 -24.13
C ARG A 264 -0.74 -1.40 -24.41
N ILE A 265 -0.62 -2.50 -23.68
CA ILE A 265 0.48 -3.48 -23.86
C ILE A 265 0.41 -4.14 -25.24
N LEU A 266 -0.78 -4.42 -25.74
CA LEU A 266 -1.00 -5.00 -27.07
C LEU A 266 -0.92 -3.95 -28.21
N HIS A 267 -0.59 -2.69 -27.91
CA HIS A 267 -0.58 -1.58 -28.87
C HIS A 267 -1.92 -1.43 -29.62
N ARG A 268 -3.03 -1.51 -28.87
CA ARG A 268 -4.43 -1.36 -29.32
C ARG A 268 -5.13 -0.24 -28.54
N THR A 269 -4.52 0.94 -28.50
CA THR A 269 -5.02 2.09 -27.73
C THR A 269 -6.42 2.54 -28.17
N GLU A 270 -6.81 2.28 -29.41
CA GLU A 270 -8.16 2.51 -29.92
C GLU A 270 -9.25 1.71 -29.20
N LEU A 271 -8.87 0.63 -28.50
CA LEU A 271 -9.80 -0.21 -27.74
C LEU A 271 -9.84 0.15 -26.24
N ASP A 272 -9.00 1.08 -25.77
CA ASP A 272 -8.82 1.32 -24.34
C ASP A 272 -10.09 1.86 -23.64
N HIS A 273 -10.97 2.55 -24.37
CA HIS A 273 -12.26 3.03 -23.88
C HIS A 273 -13.44 2.17 -24.33
N VAL A 274 -13.27 1.41 -25.42
CA VAL A 274 -14.33 0.59 -26.02
C VAL A 274 -14.46 -0.74 -25.28
N LEU A 275 -13.35 -1.44 -25.04
CA LEU A 275 -13.35 -2.77 -24.46
C LEU A 275 -13.83 -2.78 -22.99
N PRO A 276 -13.37 -1.86 -22.10
CA PRO A 276 -13.93 -1.78 -20.75
C PRO A 276 -15.42 -1.49 -20.72
N ARG A 277 -15.88 -0.57 -21.58
CA ARG A 277 -17.28 -0.20 -21.68
C ARG A 277 -18.14 -1.38 -22.18
N ALA A 278 -17.66 -2.11 -23.19
CA ALA A 278 -18.34 -3.29 -23.71
C ALA A 278 -18.48 -4.36 -22.62
N GLU A 279 -17.41 -4.66 -21.88
CA GLU A 279 -17.43 -5.59 -20.74
C GLU A 279 -18.41 -5.15 -19.64
N TYR A 280 -18.41 -3.86 -19.29
CA TYR A 280 -19.37 -3.31 -18.33
C TYR A 280 -20.82 -3.52 -18.78
N LEU A 281 -21.13 -3.17 -20.03
CA LEU A 281 -22.47 -3.30 -20.59
C LEU A 281 -22.92 -4.76 -20.68
N TRP A 282 -22.01 -5.67 -20.99
CA TRP A 282 -22.27 -7.11 -20.95
C TRP A 282 -22.61 -7.61 -19.55
N ARG A 283 -21.87 -7.17 -18.52
CA ARG A 283 -22.16 -7.55 -17.12
C ARG A 283 -23.51 -6.99 -16.64
N MET A 284 -23.92 -5.84 -17.16
CA MET A 284 -25.22 -5.24 -16.87
C MET A 284 -26.37 -5.83 -17.71
N GLY A 285 -26.11 -6.84 -18.55
CA GLY A 285 -27.11 -7.46 -19.44
C GLY A 285 -27.54 -6.56 -20.60
N ARG A 286 -26.84 -5.44 -20.83
CA ARG A 286 -27.11 -4.45 -21.88
C ARG A 286 -26.30 -4.74 -23.13
N HIS A 287 -26.37 -5.97 -23.63
CA HIS A 287 -25.55 -6.44 -24.75
C HIS A 287 -25.76 -5.61 -26.03
N ALA A 288 -26.98 -5.14 -26.29
CA ALA A 288 -27.30 -4.34 -27.47
C ALA A 288 -26.59 -2.97 -27.49
N ASP A 289 -26.24 -2.43 -26.32
CA ASP A 289 -25.60 -1.12 -26.19
C ASP A 289 -24.06 -1.21 -26.28
N SER A 290 -23.51 -2.42 -26.43
CA SER A 290 -22.08 -2.70 -26.43
C SER A 290 -21.39 -2.59 -27.80
N PHE A 291 -22.16 -2.37 -28.86
CA PHE A 291 -21.69 -2.23 -30.25
C PHE A 291 -21.45 -0.77 -30.64
#